data_AF-A0ABD1FZ39-F1
#
_entry.id   AF-A0ABD1FZ39-F1
#
_cell.length_a   1.000
_cell.length_b   1.000
_cell.length_c   1.000
_cell.angle_alpha   90.00
_cell.angle_beta   90.00
_cell.angle_gamma   90.00
#
_symmetry.space_group_name_H-M   'P 1'
#
loop_
_entity.id
_entity.type
_entity.pdbx_description
1 polymer ?
#
loop_
_entity_poly.entity_id
_entity_poly.type
_entity_poly.pdbx_seq_one_letter_code
_entity_poly.pdbx_strand_id
1 'polypeptide(L)'
;MTNATLQNAAPKTPHVLFVKLDVDDLLGLQSVARHYKIKVFPSIVFFKENNVIERLETTEEEDVAALITLHDAAALEQQRRRRRRAQRLIKIKQRRRRPWGVGRIRGQRGRL
;
A
#
# COMPACT_ATOMS: atom_id res chain seq x y z
N MET A 1 -22.29 11.35 8.94
CA MET A 1 -21.80 9.96 8.90
C MET A 1 -21.78 9.37 10.30
N THR A 2 -22.38 8.18 10.48
CA THR A 2 -22.44 7.50 11.78
C THR A 2 -21.25 6.55 11.94
N ASN A 3 -20.80 6.32 13.18
CA ASN A 3 -19.70 5.39 13.48
C ASN A 3 -19.93 3.97 12.93
N ALA A 4 -21.19 3.57 12.78
CA ALA A 4 -21.58 2.24 12.31
C ALA A 4 -21.07 1.93 10.89
N THR A 5 -20.98 2.95 10.04
CA THR A 5 -20.60 2.81 8.61
C THR A 5 -19.13 2.39 8.46
N LEU A 6 -18.23 3.07 9.15
CA LEU A 6 -16.81 2.74 9.19
C LEU A 6 -16.55 1.39 9.87
N GLN A 7 -17.31 1.07 10.93
CA GLN A 7 -17.21 -0.22 11.63
C GLN A 7 -17.60 -1.41 10.74
N ASN A 8 -18.55 -1.22 9.82
CA ASN A 8 -18.94 -2.25 8.85
C ASN A 8 -17.93 -2.41 7.69
N ALA A 9 -17.19 -1.35 7.35
CA ALA A 9 -16.17 -1.37 6.30
C ALA A 9 -14.82 -1.94 6.77
N ALA A 10 -14.46 -1.72 8.04
CA ALA A 10 -13.22 -2.20 8.65
C ALA A 10 -12.96 -3.71 8.50
N PRO A 11 -13.91 -4.63 8.80
CA PRO A 11 -13.66 -6.07 8.66
C PRO A 11 -13.47 -6.52 7.21
N LYS A 12 -14.02 -5.79 6.23
CA LYS A 12 -13.89 -6.11 4.81
C LYS A 12 -12.50 -5.74 4.27
N THR A 13 -11.81 -4.79 4.91
CA THR A 13 -10.56 -4.21 4.42
C THR A 13 -9.53 -4.08 5.55
N PRO A 14 -8.96 -5.20 6.06
CA PRO A 14 -8.06 -5.19 7.21
C PRO A 14 -6.71 -4.50 6.95
N HIS A 15 -6.40 -4.20 5.69
CA HIS A 15 -5.20 -3.49 5.28
C HIS A 15 -5.39 -1.96 5.22
N VAL A 16 -6.60 -1.46 5.49
CA VAL A 16 -6.94 -0.04 5.53
C VAL A 16 -7.16 0.39 6.98
N LEU A 17 -6.54 1.50 7.38
CA LEU A 17 -6.73 2.09 8.70
C LEU A 17 -7.75 3.22 8.60
N PHE A 18 -8.86 3.08 9.32
CA PHE A 18 -9.88 4.12 9.43
C PHE A 18 -9.65 4.92 10.72
N VAL A 19 -9.44 6.23 10.57
CA VAL A 19 -9.28 7.14 11.70
C VAL A 19 -10.39 8.17 11.64
N LYS A 20 -11.23 8.21 12.68
CA LYS A 20 -12.21 9.28 12.87
C LYS A 20 -11.54 10.41 13.63
N LEU A 21 -11.64 11.62 13.10
CA LEU A 21 -11.16 12.83 13.75
C LEU A 21 -12.36 13.76 13.95
N ASP A 22 -12.71 14.00 15.21
CA ASP A 22 -13.73 14.98 15.58
C ASP A 22 -13.03 16.35 15.75
N VAL A 23 -13.57 17.38 15.08
CA VAL A 23 -12.94 18.70 14.92
C VAL A 23 -13.46 19.70 15.96
N ASP A 24 -13.92 19.22 17.12
CA ASP A 24 -14.35 20.12 18.19
C ASP A 24 -13.16 20.88 18.79
N ASP A 25 -13.39 22.17 19.06
CA ASP A 25 -12.47 23.31 19.18
C ASP A 25 -11.28 23.22 20.18
N LEU A 26 -11.07 22.10 20.88
CA LEU A 26 -10.14 22.00 22.02
C LEU A 26 -8.75 21.45 21.71
N LEU A 27 -8.51 20.91 20.51
CA LEU A 27 -7.20 20.39 20.10
C LEU A 27 -6.91 20.91 18.70
N GLY A 28 -5.66 21.25 18.39
CA GLY A 28 -5.24 22.02 17.20
C GLY A 28 -5.52 21.42 15.81
N LEU A 29 -6.55 20.60 15.66
CA LEU A 29 -7.06 19.99 14.43
C LEU A 29 -7.62 21.01 13.44
N GLN A 30 -7.97 22.24 13.84
CA GLN A 30 -8.24 23.31 12.86
C GLN A 30 -7.02 23.57 11.95
N SER A 31 -5.80 23.49 12.51
CA SER A 31 -4.58 23.63 11.71
C SER A 31 -4.41 22.49 10.71
N VAL A 32 -4.81 21.28 11.10
CA VAL A 32 -4.81 20.07 10.27
C VAL A 32 -5.85 20.21 9.16
N ALA A 33 -7.08 20.60 9.49
CA ALA A 33 -8.13 20.87 8.51
C ALA A 33 -7.71 21.96 7.52
N ARG A 34 -7.05 23.02 7.99
CA ARG A 34 -6.53 24.09 7.13
C ARG A 34 -5.36 23.64 6.26
N HIS A 35 -4.41 22.87 6.80
CA HIS A 35 -3.29 22.29 6.05
C HIS A 35 -3.80 21.40 4.92
N TYR A 36 -4.79 20.57 5.25
CA TYR A 36 -5.49 19.75 4.28
C TYR A 36 -6.67 20.48 3.63
N LYS A 37 -6.79 21.81 3.64
CA LYS A 37 -7.80 22.59 2.92
C LYS A 37 -9.24 22.00 2.96
N ILE A 38 -9.65 21.45 4.09
CA ILE A 38 -10.99 20.88 4.29
C ILE A 38 -11.97 22.06 4.44
N LYS A 39 -12.98 22.13 3.56
CA LYS A 39 -13.94 23.24 3.55
C LYS A 39 -15.30 22.88 4.14
N VAL A 40 -15.71 21.62 3.98
CA VAL A 40 -17.04 21.13 4.36
C VAL A 40 -16.87 19.93 5.30
N PHE A 41 -17.75 19.82 6.29
CA PHE A 41 -17.80 18.67 7.19
C PHE A 41 -19.14 17.94 7.00
N PRO A 42 -19.16 16.60 6.92
CA PRO A 42 -18.02 15.68 7.01
C PRO A 42 -17.17 15.63 5.73
N SER A 43 -15.86 15.41 5.89
CA SER A 43 -14.92 15.18 4.79
C SER A 43 -14.04 13.98 5.08
N ILE A 44 -13.73 13.20 4.05
CA ILE A 44 -12.86 12.03 4.12
C ILE A 44 -11.63 12.30 3.27
N VAL A 45 -10.45 12.04 3.84
CA VAL A 45 -9.17 12.22 3.16
C VAL A 45 -8.45 10.89 3.14
N PHE A 46 -8.05 10.45 1.95
CA PHE A 46 -7.31 9.22 1.74
C PHE A 46 -5.81 9.49 1.70
N PHE A 47 -5.08 8.77 2.55
CA PHE A 47 -3.64 8.85 2.66
C PHE A 47 -2.99 7.54 2.20
N LYS A 48 -1.88 7.65 1.47
CA LYS A 48 -1.02 6.51 1.13
C LYS A 48 0.43 6.94 1.08
N GLU A 49 1.28 6.20 1.81
CA GLU A 49 2.71 6.51 1.92
C GLU A 49 2.96 8.00 2.24
N ASN A 50 2.17 8.55 3.19
CA ASN A 50 2.20 9.94 3.66
C ASN A 50 1.78 11.00 2.62
N ASN A 51 1.28 10.60 1.45
CA ASN A 51 0.71 11.51 0.46
C ASN A 51 -0.82 11.47 0.48
N VAL A 52 -1.44 12.63 0.34
CA VAL A 52 -2.89 12.75 0.11
C VAL A 52 -3.15 12.31 -1.32
N ILE A 53 -3.87 11.20 -1.48
CA ILE A 53 -4.25 10.71 -2.81
C ILE A 53 -5.52 11.41 -3.27
N GLU A 54 -6.50 11.46 -2.38
CA GLU A 54 -7.86 11.87 -2.72
C GLU A 54 -8.57 12.47 -1.52
N ARG A 55 -9.49 13.39 -1.81
CA ARG A 55 -10.41 13.98 -0.84
C ARG A 55 -11.81 13.82 -1.37
N LEU A 56 -12.70 13.44 -0.47
CA LEU A 56 -14.12 13.36 -0.75
C LEU A 56 -14.90 14.16 0.30
N GLU A 57 -15.72 15.09 -0.17
CA GLU A 57 -16.67 15.84 0.66
C GLU A 57 -18.03 15.16 0.47
N THR A 58 -18.28 14.05 1.19
CA THR A 58 -19.52 13.27 1.05
C THR A 58 -20.11 12.90 2.41
N THR A 59 -21.42 12.72 2.40
CA THR A 59 -22.20 12.07 3.47
C THR A 59 -22.57 10.64 3.14
N GLU A 60 -22.36 10.21 1.89
CA GLU A 60 -22.86 8.95 1.35
C GLU A 60 -21.87 7.79 1.57
N GLU A 61 -22.39 6.65 2.01
CA GLU A 61 -21.59 5.46 2.35
C GLU A 61 -21.07 4.72 1.10
N GLU A 62 -21.82 4.80 0.02
CA GLU A 62 -21.56 4.10 -1.25
C GLU A 62 -20.32 4.67 -1.95
N ASP A 63 -20.18 5.99 -1.96
CA ASP A 63 -19.02 6.66 -2.54
C ASP A 63 -17.73 6.31 -1.79
N VAL A 64 -17.83 6.20 -0.46
CA VAL A 64 -16.69 5.81 0.39
C VAL A 64 -16.30 4.37 0.11
N ALA A 65 -17.26 3.46 0.03
CA ALA A 65 -16.99 2.08 -0.34
C ALA A 65 -16.38 1.96 -1.74
N ALA A 66 -16.90 2.71 -2.72
CA ALA A 66 -16.36 2.74 -4.08
C ALA A 66 -14.89 3.20 -4.11
N LEU A 67 -14.56 4.30 -3.42
CA LEU A 67 -13.18 4.78 -3.34
C LEU A 67 -12.24 3.82 -2.62
N ILE A 68 -12.70 3.18 -1.53
CA ILE A 68 -11.90 2.15 -0.85
C ILE A 68 -11.55 1.03 -1.82
N THR A 69 -12.53 0.53 -2.58
CA THR A 69 -12.28 -0.56 -3.54
C THR A 69 -11.34 -0.15 -4.67
N LEU A 70 -11.45 1.08 -5.16
CA LEU A 70 -10.57 1.64 -6.18
C LEU A 70 -9.11 1.69 -5.70
N HIS A 71 -8.89 2.21 -4.49
CA HIS A 71 -7.54 2.36 -3.93
C HIS A 71 -6.93 1.03 -3.48
N ASP A 72 -7.75 0.07 -3.05
CA ASP A 72 -7.29 -1.30 -2.75
C ASP A 72 -6.76 -2.00 -4.02
N ALA A 73 -7.51 -1.95 -5.12
CA ALA A 73 -7.07 -2.49 -6.40
C ALA A 73 -5.75 -1.87 -6.88
N ALA A 74 -5.61 -0.54 -6.73
CA ALA A 74 -4.39 0.18 -7.06
C ALA A 74 -3.20 -0.19 -6.15
N ALA A 75 -3.45 -0.43 -4.85
CA ALA A 75 -2.44 -0.87 -3.90
C ALA A 75 -1.93 -2.29 -4.22
N LEU A 76 -2.85 -3.21 -4.54
CA LEU A 76 -2.50 -4.58 -4.89
C LEU A 76 -1.65 -4.65 -6.17
N GLU A 77 -1.98 -3.86 -7.19
CA GLU A 77 -1.20 -3.81 -8.43
C GLU A 77 0.21 -3.23 -8.20
N GLN A 78 0.35 -2.19 -7.39
CA GLN A 78 1.66 -1.66 -7.02
C GLN A 78 2.50 -2.68 -6.25
N GLN A 79 1.90 -3.43 -5.32
CA GLN A 79 2.58 -4.47 -4.56
C GLN A 79 3.05 -5.61 -5.48
N ARG A 80 2.21 -6.03 -6.44
CA ARG A 80 2.56 -7.02 -7.46
C ARG A 80 3.72 -6.55 -8.34
N ARG A 81 3.70 -5.29 -8.78
CA ARG A 81 4.81 -4.69 -9.55
C ARG A 81 6.12 -4.67 -8.77
N ARG A 82 6.10 -4.28 -7.49
CA ARG A 82 7.28 -4.31 -6.60
C ARG A 82 7.83 -5.74 -6.45
N ARG A 83 6.97 -6.74 -6.21
CA ARG A 83 7.37 -8.16 -6.13
C ARG A 83 7.99 -8.69 -7.42
N ARG A 84 7.39 -8.38 -8.59
CA ARG A 84 7.93 -8.81 -9.90
C ARG A 84 9.32 -8.24 -10.17
N ARG A 85 9.57 -6.97 -9.82
CA ARG A 85 10.89 -6.34 -9.95
C ARG A 85 11.93 -6.99 -9.04
N ALA A 86 11.57 -7.28 -7.78
CA ALA A 86 12.46 -7.97 -6.85
C ALA A 86 12.81 -9.39 -7.31
N GLN A 87 11.83 -10.17 -7.79
CA GLN A 87 12.06 -11.53 -8.30
C GLN A 87 13.00 -11.56 -9.52
N ARG A 88 12.91 -10.57 -10.42
CA ARG A 88 13.82 -10.45 -11.57
C ARG A 88 15.27 -10.21 -11.11
N LEU A 89 15.47 -9.35 -10.12
CA LEU A 89 16.80 -9.08 -9.57
C LEU A 89 17.40 -10.30 -8.88
N ILE A 90 16.59 -11.06 -8.14
CA ILE A 90 17.02 -12.32 -7.50
C ILE A 90 17.49 -13.32 -8.58
N LYS A 91 16.71 -13.51 -9.65
CA LYS A 91 17.05 -14.43 -10.75
C LYS A 91 18.32 -14.01 -11.49
N ILE A 92 18.53 -12.70 -11.67
CA ILE A 92 19.76 -12.15 -12.28
C ILE A 92 20.98 -12.38 -11.37
N LYS A 93 20.87 -12.11 -10.07
CA LYS A 93 21.93 -12.37 -9.10
C LYS A 93 22.28 -13.86 -9.01
N GLN A 94 21.29 -14.76 -9.03
CA GLN A 94 21.52 -16.20 -9.02
C GLN A 94 22.24 -16.69 -10.29
N ARG A 95 21.96 -16.10 -11.46
CA ARG A 95 22.71 -16.39 -12.69
C ARG A 95 24.16 -15.90 -12.64
N ARG A 96 24.42 -14.74 -12.02
CA ARG A 96 25.77 -14.18 -11.87
C ARG A 96 26.60 -14.83 -10.75
N ARG A 97 25.96 -15.55 -9.82
CA ARG A 97 26.63 -16.31 -8.74
C ARG A 97 27.07 -17.73 -9.13
N ARG A 98 26.93 -18.17 -10.39
CA ARG A 98 27.61 -19.40 -10.84
C ARG A 98 29.11 -19.14 -10.89
N PRO A 99 29.93 -19.79 -10.04
CA PRO A 99 31.37 -19.66 -10.13
C PRO A 99 31.79 -20.22 -11.50
N TRP A 100 32.55 -19.43 -12.26
CA TRP A 100 33.42 -20.00 -13.26
C TRP A 100 34.44 -20.87 -12.52
N GLY A 101 34.49 -22.16 -12.88
CA GLY A 101 35.56 -23.06 -12.46
C GLY A 101 35.17 -24.11 -11.41
N VAL A 102 34.38 -25.11 -11.79
CA VAL A 102 34.71 -26.48 -11.38
C VAL A 102 34.85 -27.27 -12.68
N GLY A 103 36.09 -27.24 -13.18
CA GLY A 103 36.54 -28.05 -14.29
C GLY A 103 36.27 -29.51 -13.98
N ARG A 104 35.52 -30.13 -14.89
CA ARG A 104 35.25 -31.55 -14.97
C ARG A 104 36.60 -32.28 -15.15
N ILE A 105 37.20 -32.79 -14.07
CA ILE A 105 38.37 -33.68 -14.17
C ILE A 105 37.86 -35.05 -14.62
N ARG A 106 37.79 -35.21 -15.95
CA ARG A 106 37.76 -36.52 -16.61
C ARG A 106 39.13 -37.16 -16.42
N GLY A 107 39.11 -38.45 -16.06
CA GLY A 107 40.27 -39.17 -15.60
C GLY A 107 41.44 -39.27 -16.58
N GLN A 108 42.60 -39.53 -15.99
CA GLN A 108 43.68 -40.23 -16.65
C GLN A 108 43.93 -41.54 -15.93
N ARG A 109 43.91 -42.62 -16.73
CA ARG A 109 44.54 -43.90 -16.44
C ARG A 109 46.06 -43.74 -16.56
N GLY A 110 46.80 -44.47 -15.74
CA GLY A 110 48.21 -44.85 -15.92
C GLY A 110 48.66 -45.58 -14.65
N ARG A 111 48.71 -46.92 -14.60
CA ARG A 111 49.89 -47.74 -14.92
C ARG A 111 51.18 -47.09 -14.41
N LEU A 112 51.72 -47.55 -13.29
CA LEU A 112 52.65 -48.67 -13.15
C LEU A 112 52.71 -49.08 -11.68
#